data_AF-A0A485LMV2-F1
#
_entry.id   AF-A0A485LMV2-F1
#
_cell.length_a   1.000
_cell.length_b   1.000
_cell.length_c   1.000
_cell.angle_alpha   90.00
_cell.angle_beta   90.00
_cell.angle_gamma   90.00
#
_symmetry.space_group_name_H-M   'P 1'
#
loop_
_entity.id
_entity.type
_entity.pdbx_description
1 polymer ?
#
loop_
_entity_poly.entity_id
_entity_poly.type
_entity_poly.pdbx_seq_one_letter_code
_entity_poly.pdbx_strand_id
1 'polypeptide(L)'
;MTILERAAKYCSSPAFERVFDEFATEHASAFADAAESKAGDDVEHKHEYKELHAEYLQLFEERIQGFLDQEEVSPKAFYAECETAIEHKGGDYAEYGWFVDRLLASMDYKLFYGLMVNEARAQLRRRK
;
A
#
# COMPACT_ATOMS: atom_id res chain seq x y z
N MET A 1 0.64 5.36 23.75
CA MET A 1 0.51 4.94 22.35
C MET A 1 -0.27 5.99 21.60
N THR A 2 0.38 6.72 20.69
CA THR A 2 -0.31 7.65 19.79
C THR A 2 -1.18 6.88 18.80
N ILE A 3 -2.08 7.55 18.07
CA ILE A 3 -2.82 6.89 16.98
C ILE A 3 -1.88 6.44 15.85
N LEU A 4 -0.82 7.19 15.58
CA LEU A 4 0.20 6.83 14.59
C LEU A 4 0.97 5.57 14.97
N GLU A 5 1.32 5.40 16.25
CA GLU A 5 1.96 4.17 16.73
C GLU A 5 1.03 2.96 16.57
N ARG A 6 -0.26 3.13 16.84
CA ARG A 6 -1.28 2.08 16.64
C ARG A 6 -1.47 1.75 15.17
N ALA A 7 -1.56 2.77 14.32
CA ALA A 7 -1.65 2.60 12.88
C ALA A 7 -0.41 1.90 12.32
N ALA A 8 0.79 2.25 12.78
CA ALA A 8 2.03 1.59 12.37
C ALA A 8 2.05 0.10 12.74
N LYS A 9 1.61 -0.25 13.95
CA LYS A 9 1.46 -1.65 14.39
C LYS A 9 0.40 -2.39 13.58
N TYR A 10 -0.73 -1.75 13.28
CA TYR A 10 -1.80 -2.34 12.47
C TYR A 10 -1.35 -2.59 11.03
N CYS A 11 -0.71 -1.61 10.38
CA CYS A 11 -0.23 -1.73 9.00
C CYS A 11 0.93 -2.74 8.86
N SER A 12 1.65 -3.01 9.96
CA SER A 12 2.70 -4.04 10.02
C SER A 12 2.16 -5.39 10.55
N SER A 13 0.83 -5.53 10.68
CA SER A 13 0.23 -6.76 11.18
C SER A 13 0.10 -7.80 10.05
N PRO A 14 0.27 -9.11 10.34
CA PRO A 14 0.07 -10.15 9.33
C PRO A 14 -1.33 -10.18 8.72
N ALA A 15 -2.33 -9.68 9.45
CA ALA A 15 -3.70 -9.59 8.97
C ALA A 15 -3.85 -8.49 7.91
N PHE A 16 -3.18 -7.35 8.08
CA PHE A 16 -3.16 -6.28 7.09
C PHE A 16 -2.36 -6.70 5.86
N GLU A 17 -1.13 -7.20 6.04
CA GLU A 17 -0.27 -7.64 4.94
C GLU A 17 -0.94 -8.72 4.07
N ARG A 18 -1.60 -9.70 4.70
CA ARG A 18 -2.29 -10.79 3.98
C ARG A 18 -3.35 -10.29 3.00
N VAL A 19 -4.09 -9.24 3.35
CA VAL A 19 -5.13 -8.69 2.47
C VAL A 19 -4.54 -8.18 1.15
N PHE A 20 -3.38 -7.53 1.21
CA PHE A 20 -2.70 -7.01 0.01
C PHE A 20 -1.93 -8.11 -0.74
N ASP A 21 -1.40 -9.10 -0.03
CA ASP A 21 -0.81 -10.29 -0.65
C ASP A 21 -1.87 -11.11 -1.42
N GLU A 22 -3.08 -11.26 -0.87
CA GLU A 22 -4.22 -11.91 -1.52
C GLU A 22 -4.64 -11.12 -2.76
N PHE A 23 -4.80 -9.80 -2.65
CA PHE A 23 -5.08 -8.93 -3.80
C PHE A 23 -4.01 -9.07 -4.89
N ALA A 24 -2.73 -9.01 -4.53
CA ALA A 24 -1.64 -9.18 -5.48
C ALA A 24 -1.68 -10.57 -6.14
N THR A 25 -1.95 -11.61 -5.35
CA THR A 25 -2.03 -12.99 -5.86
C THR A 25 -3.15 -13.16 -6.89
N GLU A 26 -4.31 -12.58 -6.63
CA GLU A 26 -5.49 -12.69 -7.50
C GLU A 26 -5.34 -11.89 -8.80
N HIS A 27 -4.77 -10.68 -8.71
CA HIS A 27 -4.77 -9.73 -9.83
C HIS A 27 -3.44 -9.67 -10.61
N ALA A 28 -2.34 -10.24 -10.09
CA ALA A 28 -1.03 -10.19 -10.74
C ALA A 28 -0.99 -10.82 -12.14
N SER A 29 -1.91 -11.74 -12.45
CA SER A 29 -1.98 -12.33 -13.79
C SER A 29 -2.21 -11.31 -14.92
N ALA A 30 -2.86 -10.18 -14.64
CA ALA A 30 -3.03 -9.07 -15.59
C ALA A 30 -1.68 -8.46 -16.03
N PHE A 31 -0.65 -8.58 -15.19
CA PHE A 31 0.69 -8.05 -15.39
C PHE A 31 1.67 -9.07 -16.00
N ALA A 32 1.19 -10.24 -16.46
CA ALA A 32 2.05 -11.28 -17.03
C ALA A 32 2.90 -10.76 -18.20
N ASP A 33 2.31 -10.01 -19.12
CA ASP A 33 3.03 -9.43 -20.27
C ASP A 33 4.16 -8.50 -19.83
N ALA A 34 3.91 -7.69 -18.80
CA ALA A 34 4.92 -6.80 -18.22
C ALA A 34 6.02 -7.60 -17.50
N ALA A 35 5.66 -8.71 -16.83
CA ALA A 35 6.60 -9.57 -16.12
C ALA A 35 7.53 -10.37 -17.05
N GLU A 36 7.05 -10.74 -18.24
CA GLU A 36 7.82 -11.44 -19.28
C GLU A 36 8.67 -10.52 -20.15
N SER A 37 8.32 -9.23 -20.21
CA SER A 37 9.09 -8.24 -20.95
C SER A 37 10.52 -8.10 -20.42
N LYS A 38 11.49 -8.11 -21.34
CA LYS A 38 12.89 -7.76 -21.05
C LYS A 38 13.12 -6.24 -21.01
N ALA A 39 12.12 -5.44 -21.36
CA ALA A 39 12.22 -3.99 -21.50
C ALA A 39 12.09 -3.21 -20.17
N GLY A 40 11.88 -3.88 -19.04
CA GLY A 40 11.76 -3.22 -17.74
C GLY A 40 10.50 -2.33 -17.67
N ASP A 41 10.65 -1.08 -17.21
CA ASP A 41 9.56 -0.09 -17.06
C ASP A 41 9.09 0.51 -18.40
N ASP A 42 9.70 0.12 -19.54
CA ASP A 42 9.38 0.64 -20.88
C ASP A 42 8.24 -0.13 -21.57
N VAL A 43 7.41 -0.83 -20.80
CA VAL A 43 6.23 -1.57 -21.28
C VAL A 43 5.04 -0.62 -21.31
N GLU A 44 4.18 -0.76 -22.33
CA GLU A 44 2.93 -0.02 -22.38
C GLU A 44 2.05 -0.35 -21.16
N HIS A 45 1.76 0.67 -20.34
CA HIS A 45 0.89 0.52 -19.18
C HIS A 45 -0.57 0.44 -19.64
N LYS A 46 -1.17 -0.73 -19.49
CA LYS A 46 -2.57 -0.98 -19.84
C LYS A 46 -3.51 -0.15 -18.97
N HIS A 47 -4.68 0.20 -19.51
CA HIS A 47 -5.73 0.89 -18.74
C HIS A 47 -6.12 0.12 -17.47
N GLU A 48 -6.22 -1.20 -17.60
CA GLU A 48 -6.52 -2.15 -16.52
C GLU A 48 -5.57 -1.99 -15.31
N TYR A 49 -4.32 -1.58 -15.50
CA TYR A 49 -3.39 -1.39 -14.37
C TYR A 49 -3.80 -0.21 -13.48
N LYS A 50 -4.40 0.82 -14.07
CA LYS A 50 -4.91 1.99 -13.32
C LYS A 50 -6.22 1.66 -12.62
N GLU A 51 -7.07 0.85 -13.24
CA GLU A 51 -8.31 0.35 -12.61
C GLU A 51 -7.98 -0.49 -11.37
N LEU A 52 -7.05 -1.45 -11.51
CA LEU A 52 -6.57 -2.25 -10.39
C LEU A 52 -5.86 -1.43 -9.30
N HIS A 53 -5.15 -0.36 -9.68
CA HIS A 53 -4.56 0.55 -8.69
C HIS A 53 -5.65 1.31 -7.92
N ALA A 54 -6.72 1.76 -8.58
CA ALA A 54 -7.84 2.41 -7.91
C ALA A 54 -8.56 1.44 -6.94
N GLU A 55 -8.77 0.18 -7.34
CA GLU A 55 -9.32 -0.87 -6.47
C GLU A 55 -8.41 -1.15 -5.26
N TYR A 56 -7.09 -1.21 -5.50
CA TYR A 56 -6.09 -1.37 -4.44
C TYR A 56 -6.13 -0.20 -3.43
N LEU A 57 -6.26 1.03 -3.91
CA LEU A 57 -6.39 2.22 -3.05
C LEU A 57 -7.69 2.18 -2.24
N GLN A 58 -8.81 1.80 -2.86
CA GLN A 58 -10.07 1.65 -2.16
C GLN A 58 -9.97 0.59 -1.05
N LEU A 59 -9.38 -0.57 -1.34
CA LEU A 59 -9.13 -1.62 -0.35
C LEU A 59 -8.30 -1.07 0.82
N PHE A 60 -7.25 -0.31 0.52
CA PHE A 60 -6.42 0.33 1.53
C PHE A 60 -7.21 1.30 2.41
N GLU A 61 -7.99 2.20 1.80
CA GLU A 61 -8.86 3.14 2.50
C GLU A 61 -9.86 2.43 3.40
N GLU A 62 -10.51 1.36 2.93
CA GLU A 62 -11.44 0.55 3.71
C GLU A 62 -10.76 -0.10 4.92
N ARG A 63 -9.53 -0.62 4.74
CA ARG A 63 -8.75 -1.23 5.84
C ARG A 63 -8.35 -0.21 6.90
N ILE A 64 -7.98 1.01 6.50
CA ILE A 64 -7.64 2.10 7.42
C ILE A 64 -8.90 2.64 8.10
N GLN A 65 -9.99 2.84 7.36
CA GLN A 65 -11.27 3.28 7.93
C GLN A 65 -11.77 2.30 8.99
N GLY A 66 -11.73 0.99 8.72
CA GLY A 66 -12.12 -0.02 9.69
C GLY A 66 -11.25 -0.01 10.96
N PHE A 67 -9.96 0.29 10.83
CA PHE A 67 -9.08 0.50 11.99
C PHE A 67 -9.46 1.75 12.77
N LEU A 68 -9.71 2.87 12.08
CA LEU A 68 -10.10 4.14 12.70
C LEU A 68 -11.43 4.04 13.45
N ASP A 69 -12.39 3.30 12.88
CA ASP A 69 -13.69 3.03 13.51
C ASP A 69 -13.52 2.24 14.82
N GLN A 70 -12.62 1.24 14.84
CA GLN A 70 -12.30 0.45 16.04
C GLN A 70 -11.59 1.29 17.12
N GLU A 71 -10.83 2.28 16.70
CA GLU A 71 -10.11 3.21 17.57
C GLU A 71 -10.97 4.41 18.01
N GLU A 72 -12.21 4.49 17.55
CA GLU A 72 -13.13 5.63 17.75
C GLU A 72 -12.50 6.98 17.32
N VAL A 73 -11.62 6.94 16.30
CA VAL A 73 -10.92 8.12 15.77
C VAL A 73 -11.52 8.53 14.43
N SER A 74 -11.87 9.81 14.28
CA SER A 74 -12.31 10.32 12.99
C SER A 74 -11.17 10.36 11.96
N PRO A 75 -11.42 10.11 10.66
CA PRO A 75 -10.41 10.25 9.61
C PRO A 75 -9.72 11.62 9.62
N LYS A 76 -10.49 12.69 9.83
CA LYS A 76 -9.95 14.06 9.93
C LYS A 76 -8.91 14.20 11.03
N ALA A 77 -9.15 13.60 12.20
CA ALA A 77 -8.20 13.64 13.31
C ALA A 77 -6.93 12.84 12.97
N PHE A 78 -7.07 11.67 12.35
CA PHE A 78 -5.93 10.88 11.90
C PHE A 78 -5.07 11.61 10.86
N TYR A 79 -5.69 12.26 9.87
CA TYR A 79 -4.96 13.05 8.87
C TYR A 79 -4.20 14.22 9.49
N ALA A 80 -4.78 14.93 10.45
CA ALA A 80 -4.09 16.02 11.15
C ALA A 80 -2.84 15.53 11.91
N GLU A 81 -2.90 14.33 12.49
CA GLU A 81 -1.75 13.71 13.15
C GLU A 81 -0.67 13.30 12.13
N CYS A 82 -1.07 12.76 10.97
CA CYS A 82 -0.15 12.47 9.87
C CYS A 82 0.56 13.73 9.35
N GLU A 83 -0.19 14.81 9.13
CA GLU A 83 0.34 16.12 8.69
C GLU A 83 1.34 16.66 9.72
N THR A 84 0.97 16.63 11.00
CA THR A 84 1.85 17.04 12.10
C THR A 84 3.16 16.23 12.12
N ALA A 85 3.09 14.91 11.92
CA ALA A 85 4.27 14.04 11.90
C ALA A 85 5.21 14.29 10.71
N ILE A 86 4.69 14.74 9.56
CA ILE A 86 5.49 15.10 8.38
C ILE A 86 6.12 16.50 8.58
N GLU A 87 5.34 17.46 9.07
CA GLU A 87 5.78 18.85 9.17
C GLU A 87 6.73 19.10 10.35
N HIS A 88 6.51 18.43 11.48
CA HIS A 88 7.24 18.69 12.72
C HIS A 88 8.27 17.59 13.01
N LYS A 89 9.52 17.84 12.64
CA LYS A 89 10.67 16.94 12.90
C LYS A 89 11.14 16.92 14.37
N GLY A 90 10.30 17.30 15.34
CA GLY A 90 10.67 17.34 16.77
C GLY A 90 9.57 16.81 17.69
N GLY A 91 9.98 16.22 18.83
CA GLY A 91 9.08 15.61 19.84
C GLY A 91 8.69 14.16 19.52
N ASP A 92 7.72 13.61 20.28
CA ASP A 92 7.21 12.22 20.13
C ASP A 92 6.66 11.90 18.73
N TYR A 93 6.36 12.94 17.93
CA TYR A 93 5.82 12.84 16.56
C TYR A 93 6.91 12.66 15.48
N ALA A 94 8.14 13.09 15.76
CA ALA A 94 9.27 12.93 14.83
C ALA A 94 9.59 11.45 14.57
N GLU A 95 9.24 10.57 15.51
CA GLU A 95 9.48 9.14 15.42
C GLU A 95 8.58 8.44 14.38
N TYR A 96 7.47 9.04 13.94
CA TYR A 96 6.53 8.36 13.03
C TYR A 96 6.43 9.00 11.64
N GLY A 97 7.17 10.07 11.34
CA GLY A 97 7.23 10.65 9.99
C GLY A 97 7.64 9.61 8.92
N TRP A 98 8.63 8.76 9.22
CA TRP A 98 9.03 7.68 8.31
C TRP A 98 7.92 6.66 8.03
N PHE A 99 7.03 6.42 9.00
CA PHE A 99 5.89 5.53 8.83
C PHE A 99 4.87 6.15 7.90
N VAL A 100 4.55 7.44 8.10
CA VAL A 100 3.61 8.15 7.23
C VAL A 100 4.16 8.24 5.80
N ASP A 101 5.45 8.54 5.62
CA ASP A 101 6.10 8.52 4.31
C ASP A 101 5.99 7.14 3.64
N ARG A 102 6.23 6.07 4.40
CA ARG A 102 6.10 4.69 3.91
C ARG A 102 4.65 4.33 3.57
N LEU A 103 3.70 4.79 4.38
CA LEU A 103 2.27 4.59 4.16
C LEU A 103 1.85 5.23 2.83
N LEU A 104 2.19 6.51 2.62
CA LEU A 104 1.92 7.23 1.39
C LEU A 104 2.61 6.59 0.18
N ALA A 105 3.87 6.18 0.32
CA ALA A 105 4.60 5.48 -0.72
C ALA A 105 3.91 4.15 -1.09
N SER A 106 3.36 3.40 -0.12
CA SER A 106 2.65 2.14 -0.41
C SER A 106 1.36 2.31 -1.23
N MET A 107 0.84 3.55 -1.31
CA MET A 107 -0.30 3.92 -2.14
C MET A 107 0.12 4.44 -3.54
N ASP A 108 1.42 4.70 -3.76
CA ASP A 108 1.91 5.22 -5.04
C ASP A 108 1.81 4.18 -6.16
N TYR A 109 1.37 4.63 -7.34
CA TYR A 109 1.19 3.78 -8.51
C TYR A 109 2.47 3.02 -8.90
N LYS A 110 3.65 3.63 -8.77
CA LYS A 110 4.91 3.00 -9.18
C LYS A 110 5.25 1.82 -8.27
N LEU A 111 5.03 1.97 -6.96
CA LEU A 111 5.27 0.90 -6.00
C LEU A 111 4.23 -0.22 -6.14
N PHE A 112 2.96 0.15 -6.34
CA PHE A 112 1.91 -0.80 -6.70
C PHE A 112 2.26 -1.60 -7.96
N TYR A 113 2.64 -0.92 -9.06
CA TYR A 113 3.02 -1.56 -10.31
C TYR A 113 4.18 -2.54 -10.10
N GLY A 114 5.23 -2.12 -9.38
CA GLY A 114 6.36 -2.97 -9.04
C GLY A 114 5.97 -4.21 -8.23
N LEU A 115 5.07 -4.06 -7.26
CA LEU A 115 4.51 -5.17 -6.48
C LEU A 115 3.82 -6.19 -7.41
N MET A 116 2.90 -5.73 -8.26
CA MET A 116 2.11 -6.60 -9.14
C MET A 116 2.98 -7.34 -10.18
N VAL A 117 3.94 -6.64 -10.79
CA VAL A 117 4.87 -7.25 -11.75
C VAL A 117 5.76 -8.30 -11.07
N ASN A 118 6.20 -8.05 -9.85
CA ASN A 118 7.02 -9.01 -9.10
C ASN A 118 6.22 -10.26 -8.73
N GLU A 119 4.98 -10.11 -8.26
CA GLU A 119 4.10 -11.24 -7.98
C GLU A 119 3.77 -12.02 -9.26
N ALA A 120 3.48 -11.34 -10.37
CA ALA A 120 3.24 -11.98 -11.67
C ALA A 120 4.44 -12.83 -12.10
N ARG A 121 5.65 -12.28 -11.95
CA ARG A 121 6.90 -12.99 -12.22
C ARG A 121 7.09 -14.20 -11.29
N ALA A 122 6.72 -14.09 -10.01
CA ALA A 122 6.77 -15.19 -9.07
C ALA A 122 5.80 -16.31 -9.47
N GLN A 123 4.57 -15.98 -9.86
CA GLN A 123 3.57 -16.94 -10.34
C GLN A 123 4.02 -17.65 -11.62
N LEU A 124 4.59 -16.93 -12.58
CA LEU A 124 5.16 -17.51 -13.80
C LEU A 124 6.30 -18.49 -13.50
N ARG A 125 7.13 -18.22 -12.48
CA ARG A 125 8.19 -19.14 -12.04
C ARG A 125 7.63 -20.39 -11.36
N ARG A 126 6.55 -20.28 -10.60
CA ARG A 126 5.89 -21.43 -9.92
C ARG A 126 5.19 -22.38 -10.90
N ARG A 127 4.80 -21.89 -12.09
CA ARG A 127 4.11 -22.66 -13.13
C ARG A 127 5.04 -23.42 -14.09
N LYS A 128 6.36 -23.16 -14.04
CA LYS A 128 7.38 -23.84 -14.85
C LYS A 128 7.98 -25.01 -14.09
#